data_AF-A0A3Q3MM58-F1
#
_entry.id   AF-A0A3Q3MM58-F1
#
_cell.length_a   1.000
_cell.length_b   1.000
_cell.length_c   1.000
_cell.angle_alpha   90.00
_cell.angle_beta   90.00
_cell.angle_gamma   90.00
#
_symmetry.space_group_name_H-M   'P 1'
#
loop_
_entity.id
_entity.type
_entity.pdbx_description
1 polymer ?
#
loop_
_entity_poly.entity_id
_entity_poly.type
_entity_poly.pdbx_seq_one_letter_code
_entity_poly.pdbx_strand_id
1 'polypeptide(L)'
;PGAPGLRGPPGHIGSMGVCGLPGVPGRSIPGQYLQPMSKAASQVLMSYGETEVLCCSFSGAPGVVGPKGVPGIKGDRGDPGQVSSDKPIPGEPGKPGYPGCKGPKGEPGSPGDRGQIGDPGPPGPSRIVNSGFLLVKHSQSMTVPTCPSNMRVLWSGYSLLYLEGQEKAHTQDLGHAGSCMHVFSTMPFSSCNTAACSYASRNDKSYWLSTTAAVPAKPMDGHAIEAHISRCVVCEAPSSPVALHSQTSYPPECPPNWKSLWTGYSFLMHTGAGDEGGGQSLTSTGSCLTDFRTQPFVECQGPRGTCHYFSNIYSFWLTRVETFSSTSNNPSTTMVEALQQRENIGRCNICMRE
;
A
#
# COMPACT_ATOMS: atom_id res chain seq x y z
N PRO A 1 -1.58 36.36 -7.07
CA PRO A 1 -0.41 36.42 -7.99
C PRO A 1 0.45 37.65 -7.66
N GLY A 2 1.61 37.43 -7.03
CA GLY A 2 2.58 38.50 -6.74
C GLY A 2 3.46 38.79 -7.96
N ALA A 3 3.79 40.06 -8.19
CA ALA A 3 4.59 40.50 -9.34
C ALA A 3 6.03 39.93 -9.28
N PRO A 4 6.66 39.62 -10.44
CA PRO A 4 8.05 39.17 -10.47
C PRO A 4 9.01 40.24 -9.91
N GLY A 5 9.96 39.82 -9.07
CA GLY A 5 11.01 40.69 -8.54
C GLY A 5 11.95 41.22 -9.63
N LEU A 6 12.45 42.43 -9.44
CA LEU A 6 13.32 43.13 -10.39
C LEU A 6 14.67 42.42 -10.56
N ARG A 7 15.12 42.33 -11.81
CA ARG A 7 16.41 41.74 -12.17
C ARG A 7 17.56 42.63 -11.69
N GLY A 8 18.54 42.06 -10.98
CA GLY A 8 19.73 42.78 -10.54
C GLY A 8 20.60 43.29 -11.71
N PRO A 9 21.42 44.33 -11.49
CA PRO A 9 22.25 44.92 -12.54
C PRO A 9 23.34 43.94 -13.02
N PRO A 10 23.73 43.96 -14.31
CA PRO A 10 24.81 43.12 -14.81
C PRO A 10 26.16 43.49 -14.18
N GLY A 11 26.96 42.48 -13.83
CA GLY A 11 28.32 42.68 -13.32
C GLY A 11 29.26 43.32 -14.36
N HIS A 12 30.28 44.03 -13.89
CA HIS A 12 31.23 44.73 -14.74
C HIS A 12 32.08 43.78 -15.60
N ILE A 13 32.26 44.13 -16.87
CA ILE A 13 33.03 43.34 -17.84
C ILE A 13 34.53 43.51 -17.56
N GLY A 14 35.21 42.42 -17.21
CA GLY A 14 36.67 42.38 -17.07
C GLY A 14 37.40 42.54 -18.41
N SER A 15 38.56 43.20 -18.39
CA SER A 15 39.34 43.54 -19.60
C SER A 15 39.96 42.32 -20.30
N MET A 16 40.01 42.39 -21.64
CA MET A 16 40.06 41.24 -22.53
C MET A 16 41.44 40.58 -22.73
N GLY A 17 41.36 39.31 -23.13
CA GLY A 17 42.40 38.33 -23.42
C GLY A 17 43.27 38.50 -24.70
N VAL A 18 44.60 38.29 -24.67
CA VAL A 18 45.63 38.12 -25.72
C VAL A 18 45.65 36.73 -26.34
N CYS A 19 45.35 36.46 -27.60
CA CYS A 19 45.37 35.06 -28.09
C CYS A 19 46.80 34.57 -28.43
N GLY A 20 47.05 33.26 -28.26
CA GLY A 20 48.19 32.55 -28.86
C GLY A 20 47.74 31.69 -30.06
N LEU A 21 48.61 31.55 -31.07
CA LEU A 21 48.30 31.13 -32.44
C LEU A 21 48.24 29.60 -32.68
N PRO A 22 47.55 29.13 -33.74
CA PRO A 22 47.08 27.73 -33.90
C PRO A 22 47.99 26.81 -34.73
N GLY A 23 47.77 25.49 -34.60
CA GLY A 23 48.14 24.45 -35.57
C GLY A 23 48.41 23.10 -34.89
N VAL A 24 48.01 21.92 -35.39
CA VAL A 24 47.87 21.47 -36.78
C VAL A 24 46.62 20.58 -37.00
N PRO A 25 46.05 20.51 -38.22
CA PRO A 25 44.83 19.73 -38.49
C PRO A 25 45.08 18.25 -38.80
N GLY A 26 44.27 17.38 -38.18
CA GLY A 26 43.49 16.30 -38.82
C GLY A 26 44.14 14.94 -39.13
N ARG A 27 43.47 13.86 -38.68
CA ARG A 27 43.17 12.69 -39.54
C ARG A 27 42.04 11.82 -38.97
N SER A 28 40.99 11.65 -39.77
CA SER A 28 39.92 10.62 -39.68
C SER A 28 40.48 9.20 -39.88
N ILE A 29 39.83 8.12 -39.40
CA ILE A 29 38.95 7.14 -40.12
C ILE A 29 38.27 6.15 -39.10
N PRO A 30 37.33 5.23 -39.47
CA PRO A 30 36.15 4.87 -38.67
C PRO A 30 36.04 3.35 -38.33
N GLY A 31 34.92 2.95 -37.68
CA GLY A 31 34.48 1.56 -37.51
C GLY A 31 35.07 0.86 -36.28
N GLN A 32 34.43 -0.11 -35.63
CA GLN A 32 33.18 -0.85 -35.85
C GLN A 32 33.04 -1.82 -34.65
N TYR A 33 31.84 -2.37 -34.41
CA TYR A 33 31.56 -3.63 -33.66
C TYR A 33 31.79 -3.57 -32.12
N LEU A 34 30.89 -3.97 -31.21
CA LEU A 34 29.99 -5.13 -31.11
C LEU A 34 28.80 -4.83 -30.17
N GLN A 35 27.65 -5.46 -30.46
CA GLN A 35 26.44 -5.52 -29.63
C GLN A 35 26.53 -6.60 -28.51
N PRO A 36 25.42 -7.10 -27.92
CA PRO A 36 24.45 -6.49 -26.97
C PRO A 36 24.38 -7.33 -25.66
N MET A 37 23.57 -6.93 -24.68
CA MET A 37 22.62 -7.82 -23.96
C MET A 37 21.92 -7.07 -22.82
N SER A 38 20.61 -6.90 -22.98
CA SER A 38 19.66 -6.53 -21.93
C SER A 38 19.10 -7.80 -21.28
N LYS A 39 19.17 -7.94 -19.95
CA LYS A 39 18.27 -8.80 -19.15
C LYS A 39 18.36 -8.48 -17.65
N ALA A 40 17.19 -8.56 -17.00
CA ALA A 40 16.89 -8.59 -15.56
C ALA A 40 17.19 -7.28 -14.79
N ALA A 41 16.22 -6.48 -14.33
CA ALA A 41 15.02 -6.79 -13.53
C ALA A 41 15.35 -7.47 -12.19
N SER A 42 15.20 -6.68 -11.14
CA SER A 42 14.93 -7.07 -9.75
C SER A 42 16.00 -7.85 -9.00
N GLN A 43 16.68 -7.17 -8.08
CA GLN A 43 16.68 -7.66 -6.69
C GLN A 43 16.76 -6.52 -5.69
N VAL A 44 15.95 -6.71 -4.65
CA VAL A 44 15.54 -5.79 -3.60
C VAL A 44 16.45 -5.98 -2.39
N LEU A 45 16.85 -4.84 -1.81
CA LEU A 45 17.24 -4.53 -0.41
C LEU A 45 18.17 -5.50 0.34
N MET A 46 19.32 -4.97 0.77
CA MET A 46 19.71 -4.88 2.20
C MET A 46 20.85 -3.88 2.37
N SER A 47 20.65 -2.79 3.12
CA SER A 47 21.67 -2.28 4.05
C SER A 47 21.12 -1.19 4.98
N TYR A 48 21.04 -1.56 6.26
CA TYR A 48 21.21 -0.80 7.50
C TYR A 48 21.49 0.72 7.46
N GLY A 49 20.88 1.40 8.44
CA GLY A 49 21.59 2.32 9.34
C GLY A 49 21.31 3.82 9.18
N GLU A 50 20.68 4.41 10.20
CA GLU A 50 21.00 5.68 10.90
C GLU A 50 21.71 6.80 10.09
N THR A 51 21.41 8.09 10.18
CA THR A 51 21.11 8.91 11.37
C THR A 51 20.64 10.30 10.93
N GLU A 52 19.99 10.96 11.89
CA GLU A 52 19.57 12.36 12.04
C GLU A 52 19.99 13.47 11.06
N VAL A 53 18.97 14.28 10.79
CA VAL A 53 18.98 15.65 10.31
C VAL A 53 19.83 16.54 11.24
N LEU A 54 20.92 17.11 10.71
CA LEU A 54 21.61 18.25 11.30
C LEU A 54 21.60 19.40 10.29
N CYS A 55 20.61 20.27 10.42
CA CYS A 55 20.53 21.51 9.67
C CYS A 55 21.16 22.62 10.50
N CYS A 56 22.39 23.02 10.17
CA CYS A 56 22.99 24.27 10.63
C CYS A 56 23.67 24.97 9.45
N SER A 57 23.14 26.14 9.13
CA SER A 57 23.68 27.11 8.19
C SER A 57 25.09 27.53 8.59
N PHE A 58 26.05 27.42 7.66
CA PHE A 58 27.33 28.12 7.75
C PHE A 58 27.53 28.97 6.50
N SER A 59 27.61 30.27 6.71
CA SER A 59 28.00 31.29 5.74
C SER A 59 29.45 31.02 5.29
N GLY A 60 29.67 30.80 3.99
CA GLY A 60 31.02 30.63 3.43
C GLY A 60 31.76 31.97 3.36
N ALA A 61 33.01 32.00 3.84
CA ALA A 61 33.90 33.17 3.72
C ALA A 61 34.31 33.39 2.24
N PRO A 62 34.66 34.62 1.82
CA PRO A 62 35.11 34.92 0.46
C PRO A 62 36.32 34.07 0.04
N GLY A 63 36.31 33.58 -1.20
CA GLY A 63 37.40 32.80 -1.77
C GLY A 63 38.71 33.59 -1.84
N VAL A 64 39.82 32.93 -1.48
CA VAL A 64 41.18 33.49 -1.53
C VAL A 64 41.62 33.81 -2.96
N VAL A 65 42.28 34.96 -3.13
CA VAL A 65 42.86 35.41 -4.41
C VAL A 65 43.92 34.41 -4.90
N GLY A 66 43.81 34.01 -6.17
CA GLY A 66 44.75 33.07 -6.79
C GLY A 66 46.20 33.61 -6.86
N PRO A 67 47.21 32.75 -6.74
CA PRO A 67 48.61 33.18 -6.73
C PRO A 67 49.06 33.77 -8.07
N LYS A 68 50.03 34.69 -8.02
CA LYS A 68 50.63 35.34 -9.20
C LYS A 68 51.36 34.29 -10.07
N GLY A 69 51.15 34.35 -11.38
CA GLY A 69 51.79 33.44 -12.34
C GLY A 69 53.32 33.51 -12.30
N VAL A 70 53.96 32.36 -12.50
CA VAL A 70 55.42 32.21 -12.46
C VAL A 70 56.10 32.92 -13.64
N PRO A 71 57.31 33.51 -13.45
CA PRO A 71 58.10 34.08 -14.54
C PRO A 71 58.40 33.03 -15.62
N GLY A 72 58.41 33.44 -16.89
CA GLY A 72 58.76 32.57 -18.01
C GLY A 72 60.21 32.07 -17.91
N ILE A 73 60.42 30.82 -18.34
CA ILE A 73 61.73 30.18 -18.37
C ILE A 73 62.66 30.90 -19.36
N LYS A 74 63.90 31.19 -18.92
CA LYS A 74 64.95 31.74 -19.78
C LYS A 74 65.37 30.66 -20.78
N GLY A 75 65.43 31.01 -22.07
CA GLY A 75 65.77 30.07 -23.14
C GLY A 75 67.17 29.47 -22.99
N ASP A 76 67.33 28.25 -23.52
CA ASP A 76 68.56 27.48 -23.48
C ASP A 76 69.71 28.19 -24.22
N ARG A 77 70.93 28.03 -23.71
CA ARG A 77 72.16 28.54 -24.33
C ARG A 77 72.40 27.77 -25.63
N GLY A 78 72.58 28.47 -26.75
CA GLY A 78 72.89 27.84 -28.03
C GLY A 78 74.15 26.98 -27.99
N ASP A 79 74.15 25.90 -28.75
CA ASP A 79 75.24 24.94 -28.82
C ASP A 79 76.56 25.57 -29.31
N PRO A 80 77.72 25.15 -28.79
CA PRO A 80 79.02 25.60 -29.30
C PRO A 80 79.19 25.23 -30.79
N GLY A 81 79.59 26.20 -31.61
CA GLY A 81 79.88 25.95 -33.03
C GLY A 81 81.01 24.93 -33.19
N GLN A 82 80.75 23.88 -33.97
CA GLN A 82 81.73 22.85 -34.29
C GLN A 82 82.62 23.34 -35.45
N VAL A 83 83.93 23.34 -35.20
CA VAL A 83 84.97 23.84 -36.10
C VAL A 83 85.49 22.68 -36.96
N SER A 84 85.33 22.77 -38.28
CA SER A 84 86.21 22.11 -39.25
C SER A 84 86.76 23.19 -40.18
N SER A 85 88.08 23.32 -40.22
CA SER A 85 88.91 23.97 -41.24
C SER A 85 88.34 25.20 -41.98
N ASP A 86 88.92 26.36 -41.66
CA ASP A 86 88.85 27.68 -42.31
C ASP A 86 87.64 28.61 -42.04
N LYS A 87 87.92 29.58 -41.15
CA LYS A 87 87.14 30.73 -40.65
C LYS A 87 85.99 30.42 -39.67
N PRO A 88 86.03 30.97 -38.44
CA PRO A 88 84.95 30.82 -37.46
C PRO A 88 83.76 31.68 -37.87
N ILE A 89 82.64 31.05 -38.20
CA ILE A 89 81.33 31.70 -38.32
C ILE A 89 80.68 31.60 -36.92
N PRO A 90 80.37 32.71 -36.23
CA PRO A 90 79.63 32.67 -34.98
C PRO A 90 78.28 31.97 -35.17
N GLY A 91 77.94 31.02 -34.29
CA GLY A 91 76.62 30.38 -34.30
C GLY A 91 75.52 31.45 -34.19
N GLU A 92 74.44 31.29 -34.95
CA GLU A 92 73.33 32.24 -34.92
C GLU A 92 72.78 32.40 -33.49
N PRO A 93 72.51 33.63 -33.03
CA PRO A 93 71.89 33.86 -31.72
C PRO A 93 70.61 33.03 -31.55
N GLY A 94 70.45 32.43 -30.37
CA GLY A 94 69.24 31.67 -30.04
C GLY A 94 67.98 32.52 -30.26
N LYS A 95 66.95 31.93 -30.89
CA LYS A 95 65.69 32.61 -31.20
C LYS A 95 65.05 33.15 -29.90
N PRO A 96 64.49 34.39 -29.90
CA PRO A 96 63.79 34.91 -28.74
C PRO A 96 62.69 33.96 -28.26
N GLY A 97 62.55 33.79 -26.94
CA GLY A 97 61.50 32.95 -26.36
C GLY A 97 60.10 33.42 -26.76
N TYR A 98 59.19 32.48 -26.97
CA TYR A 98 57.81 32.80 -27.33
C TYR A 98 57.12 33.62 -26.22
N PRO A 99 56.27 34.62 -26.57
CA PRO A 99 55.46 35.34 -25.59
C PRO A 99 54.57 34.38 -24.79
N GLY A 100 54.46 34.61 -23.47
CA GLY A 100 53.66 33.76 -22.59
C GLY A 100 52.18 33.71 -22.96
N CYS A 101 51.56 32.54 -22.83
CA CYS A 101 50.13 32.34 -23.06
C CYS A 101 49.30 33.26 -22.15
N LYS A 102 48.21 33.81 -22.68
CA LYS A 102 47.38 34.72 -21.90
C LYS A 102 46.47 33.95 -20.96
N GLY A 103 46.37 34.44 -19.73
CA GLY A 103 45.68 33.76 -18.64
C GLY A 103 44.22 33.40 -18.97
N PRO A 104 43.69 32.32 -18.38
CA PRO A 104 42.34 31.86 -18.63
C PRO A 104 41.29 32.95 -18.31
N LYS A 105 40.16 32.91 -19.03
CA LYS A 105 39.00 33.75 -18.71
C LYS A 105 38.52 33.38 -17.30
N GLY A 106 38.36 34.38 -16.43
CA GLY A 106 37.83 34.16 -15.08
C GLY A 106 36.48 33.43 -15.13
N GLU A 107 36.24 32.57 -14.15
CA GLU A 107 34.99 31.81 -14.08
C GLU A 107 33.78 32.74 -13.97
N PRO A 108 32.62 32.39 -14.57
CA PRO A 108 31.38 33.12 -14.35
C PRO A 108 31.09 33.20 -12.85
N GLY A 109 30.69 34.39 -12.37
CA GLY A 109 30.27 34.56 -10.98
C GLY A 109 29.16 33.55 -10.64
N SER A 110 29.17 33.04 -9.41
CA SER A 110 28.17 32.10 -8.94
C SER A 110 26.75 32.69 -9.12
N PRO A 111 25.75 31.87 -9.52
CA PRO A 111 24.36 32.31 -9.52
C PRO A 111 23.99 32.94 -8.18
N GLY A 112 23.28 34.07 -8.19
CA GLY A 112 22.82 34.70 -6.95
C GLY A 112 21.94 33.74 -6.15
N ASP A 113 21.95 33.89 -4.83
CA ASP A 113 21.19 33.02 -3.94
C ASP A 113 19.71 32.96 -4.33
N ARG A 114 19.15 31.75 -4.28
CA ARG A 114 17.72 31.53 -4.50
C ARG A 114 16.96 32.35 -3.46
N GLY A 115 16.04 33.21 -3.91
CA GLY A 115 15.18 33.97 -3.01
C GLY A 115 14.51 33.06 -1.98
N GLN A 116 14.34 33.56 -0.76
CA GLN A 116 13.75 32.79 0.34
C GLN A 116 12.40 32.20 -0.10
N ILE A 117 12.16 30.94 0.26
CA ILE A 117 10.87 30.29 0.06
C ILE A 117 9.84 31.13 0.82
N GLY A 118 8.81 31.62 0.12
CA GLY A 118 7.73 32.35 0.77
C GLY A 118 7.10 31.51 1.87
N ASP A 119 6.65 32.16 2.94
CA ASP A 119 6.05 31.46 4.07
C ASP A 119 4.95 30.49 3.61
N PRO A 120 4.81 29.31 4.24
CA PRO A 120 3.67 28.45 4.00
C PRO A 120 2.38 29.25 4.14
N GLY A 121 1.47 29.09 3.18
CA GLY A 121 0.13 29.65 3.32
C GLY A 121 -0.49 29.17 4.63
N PRO A 122 -1.38 29.97 5.26
CA PRO A 122 -2.08 29.52 6.46
C PRO A 122 -2.76 28.17 6.18
N PRO A 123 -2.81 27.26 7.17
CA PRO A 123 -3.57 26.02 7.04
C PRO A 123 -4.96 26.32 6.50
N GLY A 124 -5.38 25.59 5.47
CA GLY A 124 -6.76 25.68 4.99
C GLY A 124 -7.72 25.42 6.16
N PRO A 125 -8.94 25.99 6.14
CA PRO A 125 -9.90 25.78 7.21
C PRO A 125 -10.07 24.29 7.44
N SER A 126 -9.70 23.82 8.63
CA SER A 126 -9.95 22.46 9.08
C SER A 126 -11.46 22.29 9.22
N ARG A 127 -12.13 21.88 8.15
CA ARG A 127 -13.29 21.03 8.36
C ARG A 127 -12.71 19.79 9.03
N ILE A 128 -13.22 19.45 10.21
CA ILE A 128 -13.02 18.13 10.82
C ILE A 128 -13.43 17.15 9.73
N VAL A 129 -12.46 16.64 8.99
CA VAL A 129 -12.69 15.51 8.11
C VAL A 129 -12.77 14.39 9.13
N ASN A 130 -13.98 14.05 9.57
CA ASN A 130 -14.20 12.76 10.20
C ASN A 130 -13.57 11.76 9.23
N SER A 131 -12.42 11.19 9.59
CA SER A 131 -11.91 10.00 8.93
C SER A 131 -12.93 8.92 9.26
N GLY A 132 -14.02 8.89 8.51
CA GLY A 132 -15.19 8.06 8.79
C GLY A 132 -14.84 6.63 8.45
N PHE A 133 -14.36 5.89 9.44
CA PHE A 133 -14.21 4.45 9.32
C PHE A 133 -15.60 3.83 9.26
N LEU A 134 -15.73 2.71 8.55
CA LEU A 134 -16.99 1.98 8.50
C LEU A 134 -16.92 0.84 9.51
N LEU A 135 -17.93 0.78 10.37
CA LEU A 135 -18.19 -0.36 11.21
C LEU A 135 -19.40 -1.11 10.66
N VAL A 136 -19.21 -2.38 10.32
CA VAL A 136 -20.32 -3.28 9.97
C VAL A 136 -20.59 -4.23 11.11
N LYS A 137 -21.87 -4.41 11.44
CA LYS A 137 -22.33 -5.35 12.45
C LYS A 137 -23.50 -6.16 11.90
N HIS A 138 -23.39 -7.48 12.03
CA HIS A 138 -24.43 -8.44 11.69
C HIS A 138 -25.13 -8.92 12.97
N SER A 139 -26.45 -9.07 12.91
CA SER A 139 -27.27 -9.42 14.07
C SER A 139 -27.40 -10.91 14.32
N GLN A 140 -27.25 -11.74 13.27
CA GLN A 140 -27.69 -13.15 13.29
C GLN A 140 -29.15 -13.29 13.74
N SER A 141 -29.99 -12.30 13.43
CA SER A 141 -31.42 -12.26 13.74
C SER A 141 -32.20 -11.51 12.65
N MET A 142 -33.54 -11.54 12.74
CA MET A 142 -34.41 -10.73 11.88
C MET A 142 -34.43 -9.25 12.25
N THR A 143 -33.81 -8.87 13.37
CA THR A 143 -33.84 -7.50 13.90
C THR A 143 -32.56 -6.77 13.53
N VAL A 144 -32.68 -5.54 13.03
CA VAL A 144 -31.52 -4.72 12.68
C VAL A 144 -30.70 -4.44 13.95
N PRO A 145 -29.38 -4.74 13.97
CA PRO A 145 -28.56 -4.49 15.14
C PRO A 145 -28.33 -2.99 15.33
N THR A 146 -28.11 -2.56 16.57
CA THR A 146 -27.82 -1.16 16.89
C THR A 146 -26.32 -0.86 16.75
N CYS A 147 -26.02 0.36 16.29
CA CYS A 147 -24.66 0.89 16.26
C CYS A 147 -24.12 1.12 17.69
N PRO A 148 -22.92 0.61 18.04
CA PRO A 148 -22.32 0.85 19.35
C PRO A 148 -21.97 2.33 19.59
N SER A 149 -21.87 2.73 20.86
CA SER A 149 -21.31 4.04 21.28
C SER A 149 -21.95 5.27 20.62
N ASN A 150 -23.25 5.22 20.29
CA ASN A 150 -23.99 6.29 19.61
C ASN A 150 -23.40 6.69 18.24
N MET A 151 -22.69 5.78 17.57
CA MET A 151 -22.24 6.00 16.20
C MET A 151 -23.42 6.25 15.27
N ARG A 152 -23.19 7.08 14.24
CA ARG A 152 -24.22 7.39 13.25
C ARG A 152 -24.49 6.19 12.37
N VAL A 153 -25.76 5.79 12.27
CA VAL A 153 -26.21 4.80 11.29
C VAL A 153 -26.12 5.42 9.90
N LEU A 154 -25.44 4.75 8.98
CA LEU A 154 -25.42 5.10 7.56
C LEU A 154 -26.55 4.37 6.81
N TRP A 155 -26.65 3.05 6.98
CA TRP A 155 -27.78 2.26 6.49
C TRP A 155 -27.93 0.94 7.23
N SER A 156 -29.03 0.24 6.95
CA SER A 156 -29.29 -1.13 7.37
C SER A 156 -29.69 -1.99 6.17
N GLY A 157 -29.55 -3.31 6.34
CA GLY A 157 -29.75 -4.24 5.23
C GLY A 157 -29.79 -5.70 5.67
N TYR A 158 -29.41 -6.56 4.73
CA TYR A 158 -29.33 -8.01 4.83
C TYR A 158 -27.88 -8.47 4.69
N SER A 159 -27.53 -9.52 5.42
CA SER A 159 -26.15 -9.97 5.60
C SER A 159 -25.71 -10.90 4.46
N LEU A 160 -25.15 -10.33 3.40
CA LEU A 160 -24.57 -11.08 2.29
C LEU A 160 -23.23 -11.68 2.70
N LEU A 161 -23.05 -12.99 2.49
CA LEU A 161 -21.80 -13.68 2.75
C LEU A 161 -20.99 -13.85 1.47
N TYR A 162 -21.56 -14.48 0.45
CA TYR A 162 -20.92 -14.63 -0.86
C TYR A 162 -21.93 -14.93 -1.96
N LEU A 163 -21.49 -14.75 -3.20
CA LEU A 163 -22.22 -15.08 -4.41
C LEU A 163 -21.48 -16.18 -5.16
N GLU A 164 -22.20 -17.11 -5.77
CA GLU A 164 -21.64 -18.16 -6.59
C GLU A 164 -22.24 -18.07 -7.99
N GLY A 165 -21.40 -17.74 -8.96
CA GLY A 165 -21.78 -17.65 -10.36
C GLY A 165 -20.85 -18.50 -11.20
N GLN A 166 -21.39 -19.31 -12.11
CA GLN A 166 -20.59 -20.24 -12.92
C GLN A 166 -19.67 -21.14 -12.08
N GLU A 167 -20.18 -21.67 -10.97
CA GLU A 167 -19.42 -22.54 -10.03
C GLU A 167 -18.18 -21.86 -9.42
N LYS A 168 -18.17 -20.53 -9.36
CA LYS A 168 -17.10 -19.76 -8.73
C LYS A 168 -17.64 -18.85 -7.65
N ALA A 169 -17.08 -18.95 -6.45
CA ALA A 169 -17.42 -18.08 -5.34
C ALA A 169 -16.74 -16.70 -5.45
N HIS A 170 -17.51 -15.67 -5.08
CA HIS A 170 -17.03 -14.33 -4.80
C HIS A 170 -17.51 -13.91 -3.42
N THR A 171 -16.59 -13.89 -2.47
CA THR A 171 -16.89 -13.65 -1.05
C THR A 171 -16.85 -12.17 -0.69
N GLN A 172 -17.69 -11.81 0.28
CA GLN A 172 -17.63 -10.54 0.99
C GLN A 172 -17.08 -10.77 2.38
N ASP A 173 -16.17 -9.89 2.81
CA ASP A 173 -15.75 -9.85 4.20
C ASP A 173 -16.88 -9.20 5.02
N LEU A 174 -17.35 -9.91 6.05
CA LEU A 174 -18.47 -9.49 6.91
C LEU A 174 -18.15 -8.24 7.76
N GLY A 175 -16.88 -7.82 7.84
CA GLY A 175 -16.51 -6.54 8.44
C GLY A 175 -16.56 -5.36 7.46
N HIS A 176 -16.75 -5.63 6.17
CA HIS A 176 -16.81 -4.62 5.13
C HIS A 176 -18.24 -4.32 4.70
N ALA A 177 -18.49 -3.07 4.33
CA ALA A 177 -19.82 -2.56 3.97
C ALA A 177 -20.52 -3.32 2.83
N GLY A 178 -19.75 -3.96 1.93
CA GLY A 178 -20.28 -4.78 0.83
C GLY A 178 -21.06 -6.02 1.28
N SER A 179 -20.83 -6.48 2.51
CA SER A 179 -21.61 -7.57 3.12
C SER A 179 -23.00 -7.13 3.62
N CYS A 180 -23.30 -5.82 3.63
CA CYS A 180 -24.59 -5.31 4.12
C CYS A 180 -25.44 -4.69 3.00
N MET A 181 -26.20 -5.55 2.32
CA MET A 181 -27.01 -5.20 1.16
C MET A 181 -28.36 -4.60 1.55
N HIS A 182 -28.74 -3.46 0.97
CA HIS A 182 -30.03 -2.80 1.25
C HIS A 182 -31.26 -3.68 0.99
N VAL A 183 -31.19 -4.51 -0.05
CA VAL A 183 -32.31 -5.31 -0.54
C VAL A 183 -31.88 -6.77 -0.60
N PHE A 184 -32.73 -7.64 -0.06
CA PHE A 184 -32.57 -9.07 -0.20
C PHE A 184 -33.12 -9.55 -1.55
N SER A 185 -32.39 -10.46 -2.17
CA SER A 185 -32.86 -11.24 -3.31
C SER A 185 -32.16 -12.59 -3.31
N THR A 186 -32.88 -13.66 -3.65
CA THR A 186 -32.27 -14.98 -3.87
C THR A 186 -31.30 -14.98 -5.06
N MET A 187 -31.44 -13.99 -5.97
CA MET A 187 -30.53 -13.73 -7.08
C MET A 187 -30.27 -12.22 -7.22
N PRO A 188 -29.26 -11.67 -6.53
CA PRO A 188 -28.97 -10.23 -6.55
C PRO A 188 -28.06 -9.81 -7.72
N PHE A 189 -27.73 -10.70 -8.66
CA PHE A 189 -26.86 -10.40 -9.80
C PHE A 189 -27.34 -11.06 -11.09
N SER A 190 -26.81 -10.60 -12.22
CA SER A 190 -27.02 -11.17 -13.56
C SER A 190 -25.67 -11.47 -14.20
N SER A 191 -25.60 -12.53 -15.01
CA SER A 191 -24.41 -12.82 -15.82
C SER A 191 -24.58 -12.27 -17.23
N CYS A 192 -23.55 -11.62 -17.77
CA CYS A 192 -23.56 -11.07 -19.12
C CYS A 192 -22.41 -11.65 -19.94
N ASN A 193 -22.68 -11.95 -21.21
CA ASN A 193 -21.66 -12.22 -22.23
C ASN A 193 -21.65 -11.08 -23.27
N THR A 194 -20.90 -11.24 -24.36
CA THR A 194 -20.77 -10.23 -25.41
C THR A 194 -22.06 -9.94 -26.18
N ALA A 195 -23.06 -10.82 -26.11
CA ALA A 195 -24.30 -10.73 -26.89
C ALA A 195 -25.54 -10.45 -26.05
N ALA A 196 -25.62 -10.97 -24.82
CA ALA A 196 -26.79 -10.86 -23.96
C ALA A 196 -26.45 -10.97 -22.46
N CYS A 197 -27.33 -10.41 -21.64
CA CYS A 197 -27.36 -10.60 -20.19
C CYS A 197 -28.50 -11.54 -19.82
N SER A 198 -28.22 -12.49 -18.94
CA SER A 198 -29.21 -13.44 -18.43
C SER A 198 -29.41 -13.25 -16.93
N TYR A 199 -30.66 -13.10 -16.52
CA TYR A 199 -31.06 -13.03 -15.13
C TYR A 199 -31.68 -14.35 -14.68
N ALA A 200 -31.21 -14.90 -13.56
CA ALA A 200 -31.75 -16.10 -12.92
C ALA A 200 -31.95 -17.32 -13.86
N SER A 201 -31.18 -17.42 -14.95
CA SER A 201 -31.35 -18.49 -15.95
C SER A 201 -30.38 -19.66 -15.79
N ARG A 202 -29.40 -19.54 -14.88
CA ARG A 202 -28.35 -20.53 -14.60
C ARG A 202 -28.46 -20.99 -13.15
N ASN A 203 -27.76 -22.08 -12.82
CA ASN A 203 -27.65 -22.62 -11.46
C ASN A 203 -26.76 -21.76 -10.54
N ASP A 204 -26.86 -20.44 -10.68
CA ASP A 204 -26.18 -19.47 -9.84
C ASP A 204 -26.87 -19.40 -8.46
N LYS A 205 -26.12 -19.09 -7.42
CA LYS A 205 -26.56 -19.14 -6.02
C LYS A 205 -26.12 -17.90 -5.28
N SER A 206 -26.83 -17.60 -4.20
CA SER A 206 -26.43 -16.58 -3.23
C SER A 206 -26.45 -17.16 -1.82
N TYR A 207 -25.51 -16.72 -0.98
CA TYR A 207 -25.36 -17.21 0.37
C TYR A 207 -25.42 -16.04 1.34
N TRP A 208 -26.24 -16.19 2.37
CA TRP A 208 -26.57 -15.14 3.31
C TRP A 208 -26.34 -15.63 4.73
N LEU A 209 -25.76 -14.77 5.58
CA LEU A 209 -25.67 -15.07 7.01
C LEU A 209 -27.10 -15.25 7.54
N SER A 210 -27.28 -16.28 8.36
CA SER A 210 -28.61 -16.71 8.79
C SER A 210 -28.93 -16.33 10.23
N THR A 211 -30.21 -16.41 10.59
CA THR A 211 -30.67 -16.13 11.95
C THR A 211 -30.43 -17.31 12.90
N THR A 212 -30.87 -17.22 14.15
CA THR A 212 -30.91 -18.32 15.12
C THR A 212 -32.13 -19.24 15.00
N ALA A 213 -32.96 -19.07 13.96
CA ALA A 213 -34.13 -19.91 13.72
C ALA A 213 -33.76 -21.41 13.54
N ALA A 214 -34.70 -22.30 13.88
CA ALA A 214 -34.53 -23.73 13.70
C ALA A 214 -34.47 -24.07 12.21
N VAL A 215 -33.58 -24.99 11.83
CA VAL A 215 -33.40 -25.39 10.42
C VAL A 215 -34.69 -26.06 9.92
N PRO A 216 -35.30 -25.58 8.83
CA PRO A 216 -36.50 -26.18 8.27
C PRO A 216 -36.19 -27.53 7.62
N ALA A 217 -37.16 -28.45 7.65
CA ALA A 217 -37.01 -29.77 7.01
C ALA A 217 -37.15 -29.73 5.47
N LYS A 218 -37.67 -28.63 4.90
CA LYS A 218 -37.90 -28.45 3.47
C LYS A 218 -37.37 -27.10 3.01
N PRO A 219 -37.02 -26.94 1.72
CA PRO A 219 -36.68 -25.65 1.15
C PRO A 219 -37.78 -24.62 1.38
N MET A 220 -37.35 -23.40 1.74
CA MET A 220 -38.23 -22.28 2.03
C MET A 220 -38.36 -21.37 0.81
N ASP A 221 -39.52 -20.77 0.62
CA ASP A 221 -39.79 -19.77 -0.41
C ASP A 221 -40.51 -18.55 0.18
N GLY A 222 -40.57 -17.48 -0.61
CA GLY A 222 -41.31 -16.26 -0.30
C GLY A 222 -41.03 -15.70 1.10
N HIS A 223 -42.09 -15.48 1.89
CA HIS A 223 -42.00 -14.84 3.21
C HIS A 223 -41.31 -15.72 4.26
N ALA A 224 -41.30 -17.05 4.11
CA ALA A 224 -40.66 -17.94 5.07
C ALA A 224 -39.13 -17.76 5.12
N ILE A 225 -38.54 -17.27 4.01
CA ILE A 225 -37.12 -16.95 3.92
C ILE A 225 -36.74 -15.84 4.89
N GLU A 226 -37.57 -14.82 5.08
CA GLU A 226 -37.25 -13.64 5.89
C GLU A 226 -36.87 -14.01 7.33
N ALA A 227 -37.50 -15.05 7.90
CA ALA A 227 -37.19 -15.53 9.24
C ALA A 227 -35.77 -16.07 9.41
N HIS A 228 -35.09 -16.36 8.29
CA HIS A 228 -33.80 -17.02 8.25
C HIS A 228 -32.67 -16.13 7.73
N ILE A 229 -32.94 -14.91 7.27
CA ILE A 229 -31.91 -13.99 6.79
C ILE A 229 -31.50 -13.00 7.89
N SER A 230 -30.21 -12.97 8.24
CA SER A 230 -29.64 -12.04 9.21
C SER A 230 -29.69 -10.61 8.70
N ARG A 231 -30.06 -9.67 9.59
CA ARG A 231 -29.95 -8.23 9.33
C ARG A 231 -28.58 -7.67 9.70
N CYS A 232 -28.23 -6.56 9.09
CA CYS A 232 -26.97 -5.86 9.33
C CYS A 232 -27.19 -4.35 9.42
N VAL A 233 -26.21 -3.66 10.01
CA VAL A 233 -26.13 -2.20 10.07
C VAL A 233 -24.72 -1.76 9.71
N VAL A 234 -24.60 -0.63 9.02
CA VAL A 234 -23.33 0.04 8.76
C VAL A 234 -23.32 1.38 9.46
N CYS A 235 -22.27 1.62 10.24
CA CYS A 235 -22.12 2.78 11.11
C CYS A 235 -20.88 3.59 10.71
N GLU A 236 -20.94 4.90 10.90
CA GLU A 236 -19.78 5.78 10.85
C GLU A 236 -19.05 5.73 12.20
N ALA A 237 -17.84 5.20 12.19
CA ALA A 237 -16.98 5.02 13.37
C ALA A 237 -15.84 6.07 13.39
N PRO A 238 -15.43 6.52 14.59
CA PRO A 238 -14.37 7.51 14.75
C PRO A 238 -12.96 6.95 14.48
N SER A 239 -12.75 5.64 14.64
CA SER A 239 -11.50 4.95 14.37
C SER A 239 -11.76 3.54 13.83
N SER A 240 -10.73 2.89 13.26
CA SER A 240 -10.87 1.55 12.70
C SER A 240 -11.11 0.50 13.79
N PRO A 241 -12.21 -0.26 13.73
CA PRO A 241 -12.40 -1.42 14.59
C PRO A 241 -11.49 -2.57 14.16
N VAL A 242 -11.07 -3.41 15.12
CA VAL A 242 -10.22 -4.59 14.89
C VAL A 242 -10.73 -5.76 15.71
N ALA A 243 -10.69 -6.96 15.14
CA ALA A 243 -10.95 -8.21 15.86
C ALA A 243 -9.70 -8.74 16.55
N LEU A 244 -9.87 -9.16 17.80
CA LEU A 244 -8.87 -9.89 18.58
C LEU A 244 -9.41 -11.29 18.90
N HIS A 245 -8.55 -12.30 18.82
CA HIS A 245 -8.90 -13.69 19.03
C HIS A 245 -8.04 -14.27 20.16
N SER A 246 -8.66 -14.93 21.15
CA SER A 246 -7.93 -15.48 22.29
C SER A 246 -7.46 -16.91 22.08
N GLN A 247 -8.11 -17.68 21.19
CA GLN A 247 -7.96 -19.15 21.12
C GLN A 247 -8.13 -19.82 22.49
N THR A 248 -8.98 -19.23 23.35
CA THR A 248 -9.41 -19.80 24.63
C THR A 248 -10.94 -19.72 24.75
N SER A 249 -11.50 -20.29 25.83
CA SER A 249 -12.93 -20.20 26.15
C SER A 249 -13.37 -18.81 26.64
N TYR A 250 -12.42 -17.90 26.89
CA TYR A 250 -12.66 -16.54 27.38
C TYR A 250 -12.36 -15.50 26.30
N PRO A 251 -13.20 -14.45 26.14
CA PRO A 251 -12.92 -13.36 25.21
C PRO A 251 -11.61 -12.64 25.56
N PRO A 252 -10.78 -12.26 24.57
CA PRO A 252 -9.59 -11.48 24.84
C PRO A 252 -9.95 -10.06 25.31
N GLU A 253 -9.13 -9.51 26.20
CA GLU A 253 -9.27 -8.10 26.61
C GLU A 253 -8.76 -7.16 25.52
N CYS A 254 -9.38 -5.98 25.41
CA CYS A 254 -8.92 -4.96 24.48
C CYS A 254 -7.61 -4.31 25.00
N PRO A 255 -6.72 -3.85 24.10
CA PRO A 255 -5.51 -3.13 24.48
C PRO A 255 -5.81 -1.85 25.28
N PRO A 256 -4.82 -1.31 26.03
CA PRO A 256 -4.98 -0.05 26.74
C PRO A 256 -5.40 1.09 25.80
N ASN A 257 -6.36 1.92 26.22
CA ASN A 257 -6.99 3.00 25.42
C ASN A 257 -7.84 2.53 24.24
N TRP A 258 -8.33 1.29 24.28
CA TRP A 258 -9.30 0.77 23.33
C TRP A 258 -10.58 0.38 24.05
N LYS A 259 -11.71 0.64 23.39
CA LYS A 259 -13.04 0.29 23.86
C LYS A 259 -13.50 -1.01 23.22
N SER A 260 -14.04 -1.91 24.04
CA SER A 260 -14.75 -3.09 23.55
C SER A 260 -16.11 -2.69 22.97
N LEU A 261 -16.40 -3.16 21.75
CA LEU A 261 -17.67 -2.94 21.06
C LEU A 261 -18.61 -4.14 21.26
N TRP A 262 -18.12 -5.36 21.04
CA TRP A 262 -18.82 -6.61 21.35
C TRP A 262 -17.85 -7.79 21.40
N THR A 263 -18.30 -8.88 22.02
CA THR A 263 -17.59 -10.17 22.06
C THR A 263 -18.32 -11.22 21.27
N GLY A 264 -17.61 -12.25 20.81
CA GLY A 264 -18.21 -13.31 19.99
C GLY A 264 -17.36 -14.59 19.93
N TYR A 265 -17.51 -15.29 18.82
CA TYR A 265 -16.83 -16.52 18.45
C TYR A 265 -16.01 -16.30 17.18
N SER A 266 -14.85 -16.97 17.13
CA SER A 266 -13.84 -16.77 16.09
C SER A 266 -14.19 -17.52 14.81
N PHE A 267 -14.88 -16.86 13.90
CA PHE A 267 -15.25 -17.38 12.58
C PHE A 267 -14.10 -17.19 11.59
N LEU A 268 -13.66 -18.28 10.95
CA LEU A 268 -12.49 -18.28 10.08
C LEU A 268 -12.89 -18.34 8.61
N MET A 269 -13.63 -19.38 8.22
CA MET A 269 -13.96 -19.64 6.81
C MET A 269 -15.22 -20.51 6.67
N HIS A 270 -15.67 -20.65 5.44
CA HIS A 270 -16.85 -21.43 5.08
C HIS A 270 -16.68 -22.05 3.69
N THR A 271 -17.36 -23.18 3.48
CA THR A 271 -17.51 -23.82 2.18
C THR A 271 -18.96 -24.21 1.93
N GLY A 272 -19.37 -24.18 0.67
CA GLY A 272 -20.70 -24.57 0.21
C GLY A 272 -20.63 -25.57 -0.93
N ALA A 273 -21.45 -25.37 -1.96
CA ALA A 273 -21.49 -26.28 -3.09
C ALA A 273 -20.18 -26.32 -3.89
N GLY A 274 -19.71 -27.52 -4.25
CA GLY A 274 -18.55 -27.70 -5.13
C GLY A 274 -17.20 -27.32 -4.53
N ASP A 275 -17.06 -27.38 -3.20
CA ASP A 275 -15.88 -26.94 -2.43
C ASP A 275 -15.56 -25.43 -2.55
N GLU A 276 -16.45 -24.67 -3.20
CA GLU A 276 -16.39 -23.22 -3.28
C GLU A 276 -16.74 -22.58 -1.94
N GLY A 277 -16.20 -21.38 -1.70
CA GLY A 277 -16.43 -20.63 -0.49
C GLY A 277 -15.37 -19.56 -0.27
N GLY A 278 -15.11 -19.24 1.00
CA GLY A 278 -14.02 -18.33 1.34
C GLY A 278 -13.90 -18.08 2.83
N GLY A 279 -13.15 -17.03 3.17
CA GLY A 279 -12.72 -16.74 4.53
C GLY A 279 -13.02 -15.32 4.97
N GLN A 280 -12.79 -15.09 6.26
CA GLN A 280 -12.76 -13.76 6.87
C GLN A 280 -11.31 -13.42 7.20
N SER A 281 -10.95 -12.14 7.12
CA SER A 281 -9.69 -11.69 7.73
C SER A 281 -9.83 -11.76 9.25
N LEU A 282 -8.87 -12.38 9.94
CA LEU A 282 -8.87 -12.46 11.41
C LEU A 282 -8.70 -11.10 12.10
N THR A 283 -8.33 -10.06 11.38
CA THR A 283 -8.33 -8.68 11.90
C THR A 283 -9.63 -7.94 11.63
N SER A 284 -10.46 -8.44 10.72
CA SER A 284 -11.74 -7.84 10.35
C SER A 284 -12.80 -8.12 11.40
N THR A 285 -13.74 -7.19 11.59
CA THR A 285 -14.89 -7.43 12.49
C THR A 285 -15.75 -8.62 12.05
N GLY A 286 -15.67 -9.01 10.77
CA GLY A 286 -16.36 -10.16 10.20
C GLY A 286 -15.91 -11.52 10.73
N SER A 287 -14.70 -11.64 11.29
CA SER A 287 -14.23 -12.87 11.92
C SER A 287 -14.78 -13.08 13.33
N CYS A 288 -15.54 -12.13 13.88
CA CYS A 288 -16.07 -12.20 15.24
C CYS A 288 -17.61 -12.15 15.28
N LEU A 289 -18.22 -13.31 15.00
CA LEU A 289 -19.67 -13.48 15.03
C LEU A 289 -20.19 -13.53 16.48
N THR A 290 -21.30 -12.87 16.77
CA THR A 290 -21.84 -12.79 18.14
C THR A 290 -22.31 -14.14 18.66
N ASP A 291 -22.84 -14.98 17.75
CA ASP A 291 -23.40 -16.28 18.08
C ASP A 291 -22.74 -17.41 17.28
N PHE A 292 -22.33 -18.44 18.01
CA PHE A 292 -21.83 -19.68 17.41
C PHE A 292 -22.99 -20.53 16.86
N ARG A 293 -22.84 -20.97 15.60
CA ARG A 293 -23.73 -21.88 14.89
C ARG A 293 -22.90 -22.81 14.02
N THR A 294 -23.23 -24.10 14.00
CA THR A 294 -22.58 -25.07 13.11
C THR A 294 -22.84 -24.76 11.63
N GLN A 295 -24.02 -24.21 11.31
CA GLN A 295 -24.38 -23.70 10.00
C GLN A 295 -24.85 -22.24 10.14
N PRO A 296 -23.93 -21.26 10.08
CA PRO A 296 -24.25 -19.86 10.31
C PRO A 296 -24.85 -19.15 9.09
N PHE A 297 -24.97 -19.81 7.93
CA PHE A 297 -25.49 -19.22 6.70
C PHE A 297 -26.40 -20.17 5.93
N VAL A 298 -27.21 -19.61 5.03
CA VAL A 298 -28.20 -20.31 4.21
C VAL A 298 -27.86 -20.15 2.72
N GLU A 299 -28.08 -21.21 1.95
CA GLU A 299 -27.95 -21.20 0.49
C GLU A 299 -29.30 -20.83 -0.14
N CYS A 300 -29.30 -19.88 -1.08
CA CYS A 300 -30.46 -19.48 -1.86
C CYS A 300 -30.22 -19.78 -3.34
N GLN A 301 -31.14 -20.56 -3.93
CA GLN A 301 -31.15 -20.91 -5.34
C GLN A 301 -31.93 -19.86 -6.12
N GLY A 302 -31.24 -19.11 -6.96
CA GLY A 302 -31.83 -17.96 -7.64
C GLY A 302 -32.99 -18.29 -8.58
N PRO A 303 -32.89 -19.25 -9.53
CA PRO A 303 -33.97 -19.57 -10.46
C PRO A 303 -35.24 -20.10 -9.80
N ARG A 304 -35.10 -20.75 -8.65
CA ARG A 304 -36.22 -21.34 -7.91
C ARG A 304 -36.81 -20.40 -6.87
N GLY A 305 -36.09 -19.33 -6.51
CA GLY A 305 -36.51 -18.43 -5.43
C GLY A 305 -36.57 -19.11 -4.06
N THR A 306 -35.82 -20.20 -3.87
CA THR A 306 -35.87 -21.02 -2.65
C THR A 306 -34.55 -20.96 -1.89
N CYS A 307 -34.61 -21.00 -0.56
CA CYS A 307 -33.43 -21.10 0.30
C CYS A 307 -33.49 -22.35 1.19
N HIS A 308 -32.33 -22.97 1.47
CA HIS A 308 -32.24 -24.17 2.28
C HIS A 308 -30.84 -24.34 2.92
N TYR A 309 -30.77 -25.17 3.95
CA TYR A 309 -29.53 -25.56 4.63
C TYR A 309 -29.13 -26.95 4.16
N PHE A 310 -28.07 -27.05 3.37
CA PHE A 310 -27.59 -28.33 2.86
C PHE A 310 -26.50 -28.92 3.77
N SER A 311 -26.38 -30.24 3.78
CA SER A 311 -25.42 -30.96 4.63
C SER A 311 -23.96 -30.81 4.21
N ASN A 312 -23.72 -30.38 2.96
CA ASN A 312 -22.38 -30.10 2.42
C ASN A 312 -21.89 -28.67 2.76
N ILE A 313 -22.67 -27.91 3.53
CA ILE A 313 -22.28 -26.59 4.00
C ILE A 313 -21.48 -26.72 5.29
N TYR A 314 -20.23 -26.26 5.27
CA TYR A 314 -19.35 -26.28 6.43
C TYR A 314 -18.96 -24.88 6.88
N SER A 315 -18.82 -24.72 8.19
CA SER A 315 -18.25 -23.54 8.81
C SER A 315 -17.03 -23.91 9.64
N PHE A 316 -16.01 -23.08 9.58
CA PHE A 316 -14.72 -23.31 10.22
C PHE A 316 -14.46 -22.19 11.20
N TRP A 317 -14.01 -22.58 12.40
CA TRP A 317 -13.85 -21.70 13.54
C TRP A 317 -12.48 -21.93 14.15
N LEU A 318 -11.86 -20.88 14.71
CA LEU A 318 -10.64 -21.07 15.49
C LEU A 318 -10.98 -21.88 16.75
N THR A 319 -10.19 -22.90 17.04
CA THR A 319 -10.38 -23.74 18.22
C THR A 319 -9.59 -23.21 19.41
N ARG A 320 -9.97 -23.68 20.60
CA ARG A 320 -9.16 -23.52 21.80
C ARG A 320 -7.86 -24.31 21.66
N VAL A 321 -6.74 -23.69 22.01
CA VAL A 321 -5.44 -24.36 22.10
C VAL A 321 -5.09 -24.56 23.58
N GLU A 322 -4.98 -25.81 24.03
CA GLU A 322 -4.45 -26.12 25.36
C GLU A 322 -2.92 -25.99 25.34
N THR A 323 -2.40 -25.08 26.16
CA THR A 323 -0.95 -24.76 26.24
C THR A 323 -0.15 -25.72 27.11
N PHE A 324 -0.72 -26.86 27.52
CA PHE A 324 -0.01 -27.89 28.29
C PHE A 324 -0.06 -29.24 27.57
N SER A 325 1.13 -29.79 27.32
CA SER A 325 1.42 -31.12 26.79
C SER A 325 1.47 -31.27 25.26
N SER A 326 2.65 -30.96 24.71
CA SER A 326 3.26 -31.76 23.65
C SER A 326 3.52 -33.19 24.15
N THR A 327 2.48 -33.98 24.40
CA THR A 327 2.45 -35.46 24.56
C THR A 327 1.04 -35.90 24.98
N SER A 328 0.11 -36.01 24.04
CA SER A 328 -0.89 -37.08 24.11
C SER A 328 -1.44 -37.36 22.72
N ASN A 329 -1.48 -38.64 22.37
CA ASN A 329 -2.43 -39.16 21.39
C ASN A 329 -3.83 -38.83 21.91
N ASN A 330 -4.36 -37.65 21.61
CA ASN A 330 -5.77 -37.38 21.83
C ASN A 330 -6.52 -37.97 20.63
N PRO A 331 -7.44 -38.94 20.85
CA PRO A 331 -8.24 -39.46 19.76
C PRO A 331 -9.01 -38.27 19.16
N SER A 332 -9.05 -38.20 17.83
CA SER A 332 -9.94 -37.27 17.13
C SER A 332 -11.39 -37.62 17.51
N THR A 333 -11.87 -37.05 18.61
CA THR A 333 -13.24 -37.26 19.07
C THR A 333 -14.13 -36.32 18.28
N THR A 334 -14.98 -36.89 17.44
CA THR A 334 -16.07 -36.17 16.80
C THR A 334 -16.97 -35.59 17.89
N MET A 335 -17.06 -34.26 17.97
CA MET A 335 -17.88 -33.57 18.95
C MET A 335 -19.34 -33.54 18.48
N VAL A 336 -20.19 -34.36 19.07
CA VAL A 336 -21.62 -34.45 18.70
C VAL A 336 -22.51 -33.53 19.55
N GLU A 337 -22.10 -33.23 20.79
CA GLU A 337 -22.88 -32.41 21.71
C GLU A 337 -22.70 -30.90 21.49
N ALA A 338 -23.81 -30.15 21.47
CA ALA A 338 -23.81 -28.72 21.19
C ALA A 338 -23.02 -27.87 22.21
N LEU A 339 -23.04 -28.26 23.49
CA LEU A 339 -22.29 -27.57 24.55
C LEU A 339 -20.78 -27.76 24.33
N GLN A 340 -20.36 -29.01 24.10
CA GLN A 340 -18.97 -29.37 23.83
C GLN A 340 -18.42 -28.65 22.60
N GLN A 341 -19.23 -28.53 21.54
CA GLN A 341 -18.88 -27.75 20.35
C GLN A 341 -18.60 -26.28 20.71
N ARG A 342 -19.52 -25.64 21.45
CA ARG A 342 -19.42 -24.22 21.82
C ARG A 342 -18.21 -23.92 22.72
N GLU A 343 -17.89 -24.80 23.67
CA GLU A 343 -16.78 -24.61 24.61
C GLU A 343 -15.41 -24.76 23.95
N ASN A 344 -15.33 -25.53 22.87
CA ASN A 344 -14.09 -25.77 22.12
C ASN A 344 -13.81 -24.70 21.04
N ILE A 345 -14.74 -23.79 20.77
CA ILE A 345 -14.52 -22.66 19.86
C ILE A 345 -13.87 -21.49 20.59
N GLY A 346 -12.80 -20.96 19.99
CA GLY A 346 -12.07 -19.79 20.46
C GLY A 346 -12.92 -18.53 20.43
N ARG A 347 -12.78 -17.69 21.46
CA ARG A 347 -13.51 -16.44 21.60
C ARG A 347 -12.79 -15.26 20.97
N CYS A 348 -13.56 -14.21 20.68
CA CYS A 348 -13.04 -12.98 20.12
C CYS A 348 -13.70 -11.75 20.76
N ASN A 349 -13.04 -10.61 20.59
CA ASN A 349 -13.51 -9.31 21.04
C ASN A 349 -13.21 -8.28 19.94
N ILE A 350 -14.20 -7.45 19.62
CA ILE A 350 -14.03 -6.33 18.70
C ILE A 350 -13.70 -5.09 19.51
N CYS A 351 -12.54 -4.53 19.21
CA CYS A 351 -11.98 -3.38 19.90
C CYS A 351 -11.85 -2.21 18.93
N MET A 352 -12.03 -1.00 19.43
CA MET A 352 -11.85 0.22 18.67
C MET A 352 -11.09 1.23 19.53
N ARG A 353 -10.09 1.90 18.96
CA ARG A 353 -9.32 2.92 19.67
C ARG A 353 -10.20 4.12 19.99
N GLU A 354 -10.15 4.61 21.22
CA GLU A 354 -10.87 5.82 21.63
C GLU A 354 -10.26 7.10 21.02
#